data_AF-A0A067MVY8-F1
#
_entry.id   AF-A0A067MVY8-F1
#
_cell.length_a   1.000
_cell.length_b   1.000
_cell.length_c   1.000
_cell.angle_alpha   90.00
_cell.angle_beta   90.00
_cell.angle_gamma   90.00
#
_symmetry.space_group_name_H-M   'P 1'
#
loop_
_entity.id
_entity.type
_entity.pdbx_description
1 polymer ?
#
loop_
_entity_poly.entity_id
_entity_poly.type
_entity_poly.pdbx_seq_one_letter_code
_entity_poly.pdbx_strand_id
1 'polypeptide(L)'
;MFPTHGESQQQHTGAANTSLVTSLTEEFPETADLSREDIEDLLTDPTYFHAFFHSLPRVKAMFQGQSELGMANESIARRNLALQDDLYRLRSETQAAFDEAQMLQARWRELDREQKELYQARRPNPISRYTQSFLLLRLRHAATAQDELSESLASSFIRQSPSVSYVQSFEPSSSGNGNSDAMGKEVDEFVKQFKELRKTYHKRVMWSERWGAGKVSWRDD
;
A
#
# COMPACT_ATOMS: atom_id res chain seq x y z
N MET A 1 -43.10 72.11 -98.38
CA MET A 1 -43.56 72.02 -96.98
C MET A 1 -43.59 70.54 -96.62
N PHE A 2 -42.70 70.13 -95.70
CA PHE A 2 -42.43 68.79 -95.14
C PHE A 2 -41.91 67.65 -96.03
N PRO A 3 -40.66 67.19 -95.76
CA PRO A 3 -40.10 65.88 -96.12
C PRO A 3 -39.73 65.04 -94.87
N THR A 4 -39.78 63.70 -94.95
CA THR A 4 -39.13 62.76 -93.99
C THR A 4 -38.84 61.45 -94.74
N HIS A 5 -37.64 61.27 -95.31
CA HIS A 5 -36.44 60.64 -94.73
C HIS A 5 -36.63 59.16 -94.36
N GLY A 6 -36.02 58.31 -95.19
CA GLY A 6 -35.78 56.90 -94.90
C GLY A 6 -34.53 56.72 -94.05
N GLU A 7 -34.59 55.79 -93.11
CA GLU A 7 -33.46 55.38 -92.28
C GLU A 7 -32.90 54.04 -92.76
N SER A 8 -31.59 54.08 -92.94
CA SER A 8 -30.71 53.02 -93.38
C SER A 8 -30.61 51.89 -92.36
N GLN A 9 -30.54 50.66 -92.87
CA GLN A 9 -30.01 49.52 -92.13
C GLN A 9 -28.61 49.83 -91.58
N GLN A 10 -28.45 49.67 -90.27
CA GLN A 10 -27.15 49.37 -89.67
C GLN A 10 -27.29 48.15 -88.76
N GLN A 11 -26.38 47.22 -89.01
CA GLN A 11 -26.11 46.01 -88.26
C GLN A 11 -25.60 46.39 -86.85
N HIS A 12 -26.10 45.73 -85.82
CA HIS A 12 -25.37 45.59 -84.55
C HIS A 12 -25.37 44.13 -84.11
N THR A 13 -24.32 43.43 -84.52
CA THR A 13 -23.78 42.26 -83.86
C THR A 13 -23.07 42.68 -82.57
N GLY A 14 -23.29 41.93 -81.47
CA GLY A 14 -22.29 41.70 -80.43
C GLY A 14 -22.21 42.67 -79.24
N ALA A 15 -22.49 42.14 -78.04
CA ALA A 15 -21.79 42.39 -76.77
C ALA A 15 -22.36 41.36 -75.75
N ALA A 16 -21.76 40.20 -75.49
CA ALA A 16 -20.51 39.95 -74.77
C ALA A 16 -20.46 40.64 -73.40
N ASN A 17 -20.62 39.81 -72.35
CA ASN A 17 -20.05 39.91 -71.00
C ASN A 17 -19.92 41.30 -70.36
N THR A 18 -20.77 41.57 -69.37
CA THR A 18 -20.32 42.28 -68.16
C THR A 18 -20.40 41.32 -66.98
N SER A 19 -19.36 40.49 -66.86
CA SER A 19 -18.94 39.98 -65.56
C SER A 19 -18.72 41.19 -64.65
N LEU A 20 -19.72 41.54 -63.85
CA LEU A 20 -19.57 42.48 -62.75
C LEU A 20 -18.68 41.78 -61.71
N VAL A 21 -17.37 41.82 -61.92
CA VAL A 21 -16.37 41.49 -60.90
C VAL A 21 -16.48 42.58 -59.83
N THR A 22 -17.45 42.40 -58.97
CA THR A 22 -17.65 43.18 -57.75
C THR A 22 -16.94 42.44 -56.61
N SER A 23 -16.54 43.17 -55.57
CA SER A 23 -16.00 42.57 -54.34
C SER A 23 -16.91 41.45 -53.79
N LEU A 24 -18.22 41.53 -54.06
CA LEU A 24 -19.21 40.53 -53.69
C LEU A 24 -19.07 39.23 -54.48
N THR A 25 -18.85 39.30 -55.80
CA THR A 25 -18.59 38.11 -56.64
C THR A 25 -17.21 37.50 -56.42
N GLU A 26 -16.23 38.26 -55.90
CA GLU A 26 -14.92 37.73 -55.49
C GLU A 26 -14.99 36.97 -54.16
N GLU A 27 -15.76 37.46 -53.18
CA GLU A 27 -15.96 36.78 -51.90
C GLU A 27 -16.98 35.64 -51.97
N PHE A 28 -17.96 35.73 -52.87
CA PHE A 28 -19.06 34.77 -53.04
C PHE A 28 -19.19 34.36 -54.51
N PRO A 29 -18.32 33.45 -55.00
CA PRO A 29 -18.34 33.00 -56.39
C PRO A 29 -19.68 32.34 -56.79
N GLU A 30 -20.40 31.80 -55.81
CA GLU A 30 -21.74 31.20 -55.97
C GLU A 30 -22.80 32.22 -56.42
N THR A 31 -22.53 33.52 -56.30
CA THR A 31 -23.43 34.60 -56.74
C THR A 31 -23.09 35.13 -58.13
N ALA A 32 -21.97 34.70 -58.73
CA ALA A 32 -21.51 35.15 -60.05
C ALA A 32 -22.36 34.57 -61.19
N ASP A 33 -23.00 33.42 -60.96
CA ASP A 33 -23.87 32.75 -61.93
C ASP A 33 -25.33 33.26 -61.89
N LEU A 34 -25.67 34.13 -60.94
CA LEU A 34 -27.02 34.65 -60.74
C LEU A 34 -27.26 35.96 -61.53
N SER A 35 -28.46 36.13 -62.09
CA SER A 35 -28.79 37.37 -62.80
C SER A 35 -29.02 38.53 -61.82
N ARG A 36 -28.93 39.77 -62.31
CA ARG A 36 -29.17 40.97 -61.50
C ARG A 36 -30.59 41.01 -60.91
N GLU A 37 -31.58 40.57 -61.67
CA GLU A 37 -32.98 40.49 -61.22
C GLU A 37 -33.12 39.45 -60.10
N ASP A 38 -32.45 38.30 -60.23
CA ASP A 38 -32.45 37.27 -59.17
C ASP A 38 -31.78 37.77 -57.88
N ILE A 39 -30.75 38.61 -57.97
CA ILE A 39 -30.08 39.21 -56.80
C ILE A 39 -30.98 40.26 -56.12
N GLU A 40 -31.74 41.04 -56.89
CA GLU A 40 -32.71 42.00 -56.36
C GLU A 40 -33.89 41.28 -55.68
N ASP A 41 -34.38 40.19 -56.26
CA ASP A 41 -35.40 39.32 -55.65
C ASP A 41 -34.86 38.60 -54.40
N LEU A 42 -33.60 38.18 -54.40
CA LEU A 42 -32.91 37.60 -53.24
C LEU A 42 -32.78 38.58 -52.07
N LEU A 43 -32.62 39.88 -52.35
CA LEU A 43 -32.55 40.92 -51.33
C LEU A 43 -33.93 41.37 -50.84
N THR A 44 -34.97 41.17 -51.65
CA THR A 44 -36.33 41.64 -51.37
C THR A 44 -37.19 40.57 -50.68
N ASP A 45 -36.97 39.28 -50.99
CA ASP A 45 -37.68 38.14 -50.38
C ASP A 45 -36.78 37.31 -49.44
N PRO A 46 -36.99 37.38 -48.11
CA PRO A 46 -36.26 36.59 -47.13
C PRO A 46 -36.41 35.08 -47.29
N THR A 47 -37.56 34.61 -47.82
CA THR A 47 -37.80 33.18 -48.01
C THR A 47 -37.05 32.63 -49.22
N TYR A 48 -36.93 33.41 -50.28
CA TYR A 48 -36.09 33.09 -51.44
C TYR A 48 -34.60 33.07 -51.07
N PHE A 49 -34.14 34.05 -50.28
CA PHE A 49 -32.79 34.04 -49.72
C PHE A 49 -32.49 32.78 -48.90
N HIS A 50 -33.39 32.39 -48.00
CA HIS A 50 -33.20 31.18 -47.21
C HIS A 50 -33.17 29.92 -48.08
N ALA A 51 -34.04 29.81 -49.09
CA ALA A 51 -34.04 28.68 -50.01
C ALA A 51 -32.72 28.59 -50.79
N PHE A 52 -32.21 29.71 -51.32
CA PHE A 52 -30.92 29.76 -51.99
C PHE A 52 -29.76 29.45 -51.04
N PHE A 53 -29.74 30.02 -49.83
CA PHE A 53 -28.72 29.77 -48.83
C PHE A 53 -28.65 28.29 -48.42
N HIS A 54 -29.79 27.65 -48.19
CA HIS A 54 -29.87 26.22 -47.91
C HIS A 54 -29.59 25.35 -49.13
N SER A 55 -29.60 25.92 -50.35
CA SER A 55 -29.24 25.21 -51.57
C SER A 55 -27.72 25.07 -51.75
N LEU A 56 -26.94 26.00 -51.16
CA LEU A 56 -25.48 26.07 -51.30
C LEU A 56 -24.79 24.79 -50.80
N PRO A 57 -23.87 24.18 -51.58
CA PRO A 57 -23.23 22.92 -51.22
C PRO A 57 -22.49 22.96 -49.88
N ARG A 58 -21.78 24.06 -49.61
CA ARG A 58 -21.06 24.27 -48.34
C ARG A 58 -22.00 24.29 -47.14
N VAL A 59 -23.15 24.96 -47.27
CA VAL A 59 -24.14 25.09 -46.21
C VAL A 59 -24.83 23.75 -45.97
N LYS A 60 -25.21 23.03 -47.03
CA LYS A 60 -25.73 21.65 -46.93
C LYS A 60 -24.75 20.71 -46.22
N ALA A 61 -23.48 20.73 -46.62
CA ALA A 61 -22.44 19.92 -45.98
C ALA A 61 -22.27 20.27 -44.48
N MET A 62 -22.35 21.56 -44.14
CA MET A 62 -22.28 22.01 -42.75
C MET A 62 -23.49 21.51 -41.93
N PHE A 63 -24.72 21.64 -42.44
CA PHE A 63 -25.92 21.15 -41.77
C PHE A 63 -25.92 19.63 -41.65
N GLN A 64 -25.45 18.92 -42.68
CA GLN A 64 -25.32 17.48 -42.64
C GLN A 64 -24.31 17.05 -41.56
N GLY A 65 -23.13 17.68 -41.50
CA GLY A 65 -22.15 17.43 -40.45
C GLY A 65 -22.68 17.76 -39.05
N GLN A 66 -23.44 18.85 -38.90
CA GLN A 66 -24.10 19.20 -37.64
C GLN A 66 -25.11 18.14 -37.20
N SER A 67 -25.92 17.64 -38.13
CA SER A 67 -26.90 16.57 -37.88
C SER A 67 -26.20 15.27 -37.47
N GLU A 68 -25.15 14.87 -38.19
CA GLU A 68 -24.37 13.66 -37.89
C GLU A 68 -23.71 13.74 -36.50
N LEU A 69 -23.10 14.87 -36.15
CA LEU A 69 -22.54 15.10 -34.81
C LEU A 69 -23.62 15.11 -33.72
N GLY A 70 -24.79 15.68 -34.02
CA GLY A 70 -25.94 15.67 -33.11
C GLY A 70 -26.40 14.24 -32.80
N MET A 71 -26.59 13.42 -33.84
CA MET A 71 -26.96 12.01 -33.71
C MET A 71 -25.88 11.20 -32.98
N ALA A 72 -24.60 11.45 -33.28
CA ALA A 72 -23.49 10.79 -32.61
C ALA A 72 -23.45 11.12 -31.12
N ASN A 73 -23.56 12.39 -30.75
CA ASN A 73 -23.60 12.83 -29.36
C ASN A 73 -24.80 12.27 -28.62
N GLU A 74 -25.99 12.26 -29.25
CA GLU A 74 -27.18 11.66 -28.66
C GLU A 74 -26.99 10.15 -28.42
N SER A 75 -26.39 9.44 -29.38
CA SER A 75 -26.10 8.00 -29.21
C SER A 75 -25.14 7.72 -28.05
N ILE A 76 -24.13 8.59 -27.87
CA ILE A 76 -23.17 8.50 -26.76
C ILE A 76 -23.88 8.81 -25.44
N ALA A 77 -24.71 9.86 -25.39
CA ALA A 77 -25.47 10.20 -24.20
C ALA A 77 -26.42 9.07 -23.78
N ARG A 78 -27.13 8.46 -24.74
CA ARG A 78 -27.98 7.29 -24.48
C ARG A 78 -27.18 6.10 -23.94
N ARG A 79 -25.99 5.83 -24.51
CA ARG A 79 -25.10 4.77 -24.02
C ARG A 79 -24.60 5.06 -22.61
N ASN A 80 -24.21 6.30 -22.33
CA ASN A 80 -23.75 6.70 -20.99
C ASN A 80 -24.86 6.56 -19.95
N LEU A 81 -26.10 6.97 -20.28
CA LEU A 81 -27.26 6.79 -19.39
C LEU A 81 -27.59 5.31 -19.19
N ALA A 82 -27.52 4.48 -20.24
CA ALA A 82 -27.77 3.04 -20.13
C ALA A 82 -26.76 2.34 -19.22
N LEU A 83 -25.50 2.76 -19.22
CA LEU A 83 -24.45 2.18 -18.37
C LEU A 83 -24.41 2.75 -16.95
N GLN A 84 -25.09 3.87 -16.70
CA GLN A 84 -25.02 4.58 -15.43
C GLN A 84 -25.41 3.68 -14.25
N ASP A 85 -26.55 2.99 -14.37
CA ASP A 85 -27.10 2.17 -13.29
C ASP A 85 -26.22 0.95 -12.99
N ASP A 86 -25.71 0.29 -14.04
CA ASP A 86 -24.78 -0.83 -13.89
C ASP A 86 -23.47 -0.41 -13.24
N LEU A 87 -22.94 0.76 -13.59
CA LEU A 87 -21.73 1.32 -12.97
C LEU A 87 -21.95 1.68 -11.50
N TYR A 88 -23.10 2.26 -11.16
CA TYR A 88 -23.45 2.54 -9.76
C TYR A 88 -23.61 1.25 -8.96
N ARG A 89 -24.27 0.23 -9.54
CA ARG A 89 -24.37 -1.08 -8.91
C ARG A 89 -22.99 -1.68 -8.66
N LEU A 90 -22.14 -1.74 -9.68
CA LEU A 90 -20.78 -2.30 -9.55
C LEU A 90 -19.95 -1.52 -8.51
N ARG A 91 -20.06 -0.18 -8.48
CA ARG A 91 -19.40 0.63 -7.44
C ARG A 91 -19.91 0.27 -6.05
N SER A 92 -21.22 0.11 -5.87
CA SER A 92 -21.78 -0.25 -4.57
C SER A 92 -21.36 -1.66 -4.11
N GLU A 93 -21.30 -2.63 -5.02
CA GLU A 93 -20.85 -4.00 -4.75
C GLU A 93 -19.37 -4.04 -4.36
N THR A 94 -18.52 -3.34 -5.12
CA THR A 94 -17.08 -3.25 -4.82
C THR A 94 -16.82 -2.53 -3.50
N GLN A 95 -17.60 -1.51 -3.18
CA GLN A 95 -17.51 -0.83 -1.89
C GLN A 95 -17.91 -1.75 -0.74
N ALA A 96 -19.03 -2.47 -0.85
CA ALA A 96 -19.47 -3.43 0.17
C ALA A 96 -18.43 -4.55 0.41
N ALA A 97 -17.87 -5.11 -0.67
CA ALA A 97 -16.84 -6.14 -0.57
C ALA A 97 -15.53 -5.60 0.05
N PHE A 98 -15.17 -4.36 -0.25
CA PHE A 98 -14.01 -3.71 0.36
C PHE A 98 -14.22 -3.47 1.85
N ASP A 99 -15.40 -2.98 2.24
CA ASP A 99 -15.75 -2.75 3.64
C ASP A 99 -15.75 -4.08 4.42
N GLU A 100 -16.27 -5.16 3.85
CA GLU A 100 -16.19 -6.51 4.42
C GLU A 100 -14.75 -6.96 4.63
N ALA A 101 -13.89 -6.81 3.61
CA ALA A 101 -12.48 -7.18 3.70
C ALA A 101 -11.76 -6.38 4.79
N GLN A 102 -12.04 -5.08 4.92
CA GLN A 102 -11.47 -4.24 5.99
C GLN A 102 -11.94 -4.68 7.37
N MET A 103 -13.22 -5.02 7.54
CA MET A 103 -13.75 -5.56 8.79
C MET A 103 -13.07 -6.89 9.15
N LEU A 104 -12.90 -7.79 8.18
CA LEU A 104 -12.20 -9.07 8.38
C LEU A 104 -10.73 -8.87 8.72
N GLN A 105 -10.06 -7.91 8.06
CA GLN A 105 -8.68 -7.56 8.38
C GLN A 105 -8.53 -7.02 9.81
N ALA A 106 -9.45 -6.15 10.24
CA ALA A 106 -9.46 -5.65 11.61
C ALA A 106 -9.69 -6.78 12.62
N ARG A 107 -10.66 -7.67 12.35
CA ARG A 107 -10.92 -8.86 13.18
C ARG A 107 -9.71 -9.79 13.23
N TRP A 108 -9.03 -10.01 12.12
CA TRP A 108 -7.85 -10.86 12.07
C TRP A 108 -6.70 -10.28 12.90
N ARG A 109 -6.51 -8.96 12.88
CA ARG A 109 -5.52 -8.28 13.75
C ARG A 109 -5.81 -8.47 15.23
N GLU A 110 -7.09 -8.46 15.62
CA GLU A 110 -7.50 -8.75 16.99
C GLU A 110 -7.17 -10.20 17.37
N LEU A 111 -7.59 -11.15 16.53
CA LEU A 111 -7.31 -12.57 16.74
C LEU A 111 -5.81 -12.88 16.78
N ASP A 112 -4.99 -12.24 15.94
CA ASP A 112 -3.54 -12.40 15.97
C ASP A 112 -2.94 -11.85 17.28
N ARG A 113 -3.50 -10.76 17.82
CA ARG A 113 -3.11 -10.22 19.13
C ARG A 113 -3.50 -11.19 20.25
N GLU A 114 -4.75 -11.63 20.30
CA GLU A 114 -5.22 -12.62 21.27
C GLU A 114 -4.40 -13.91 21.20
N GLN A 115 -4.10 -14.38 19.98
CA GLN A 115 -3.28 -15.54 19.75
C GLN A 115 -1.86 -15.34 20.30
N LYS A 116 -1.21 -14.21 20.01
CA LYS A 116 0.11 -13.87 20.58
C LYS A 116 0.07 -13.78 22.10
N GLU A 117 -0.94 -13.15 22.66
CA GLU A 117 -1.12 -13.05 24.11
C GLU A 117 -1.34 -14.42 24.75
N LEU A 118 -2.17 -15.28 24.18
CA LEU A 118 -2.35 -16.66 24.66
C LEU A 118 -1.06 -17.48 24.53
N TYR A 119 -0.30 -17.30 23.44
CA TYR A 119 1.02 -17.91 23.26
C TYR A 119 2.10 -17.35 24.19
N GLN A 120 1.91 -16.17 24.76
CA GLN A 120 2.82 -15.58 25.74
C GLN A 120 2.38 -15.87 27.18
N ALA A 121 1.08 -15.88 27.46
CA ALA A 121 0.48 -15.97 28.79
C ALA A 121 0.10 -17.39 29.22
N ARG A 122 -0.44 -18.24 28.32
CA ARG A 122 -0.99 -19.57 28.72
C ARG A 122 0.03 -20.71 28.63
N ARG A 123 1.00 -20.64 27.72
CA ARG A 123 2.20 -21.50 27.68
C ARG A 123 3.25 -20.79 26.82
N PRO A 124 4.54 -20.74 27.18
CA PRO A 124 5.56 -20.54 26.15
C PRO A 124 5.35 -21.67 25.13
N ASN A 125 4.91 -21.29 23.92
CA ASN A 125 4.57 -22.15 22.79
C ASN A 125 5.60 -23.29 22.66
N PRO A 126 5.23 -24.58 22.40
CA PRO A 126 6.25 -25.61 22.15
C PRO A 126 7.26 -25.15 21.10
N ILE A 127 6.85 -24.47 20.04
CA ILE A 127 7.76 -23.99 18.99
C ILE A 127 8.68 -22.87 19.53
N SER A 128 8.17 -21.94 20.35
CA SER A 128 8.97 -20.90 21.00
C SER A 128 9.83 -21.39 22.16
N ARG A 129 9.59 -22.61 22.69
CA ARG A 129 10.50 -23.26 23.64
C ARG A 129 11.77 -23.75 22.95
N TYR A 130 11.70 -24.03 21.65
CA TYR A 130 12.81 -24.57 20.87
C TYR A 130 13.47 -23.53 19.98
N THR A 131 13.04 -22.25 20.02
CA THR A 131 13.79 -21.19 19.35
C THR A 131 15.13 -20.99 20.04
N GLN A 132 16.18 -20.92 19.23
CA GLN A 132 17.57 -20.80 19.68
C GLN A 132 17.74 -19.68 20.74
N SER A 133 17.13 -18.53 20.50
CA SER A 133 17.19 -17.37 21.39
C SER A 133 16.53 -17.62 22.75
N PHE A 134 15.40 -18.35 22.79
CA PHE A 134 14.69 -18.65 24.04
C PHE A 134 15.42 -19.71 24.87
N LEU A 135 15.97 -20.75 24.22
CA LEU A 135 16.80 -21.76 24.89
C LEU A 135 18.06 -21.14 25.49
N LEU A 136 18.70 -20.21 24.77
CA LEU A 136 19.85 -19.45 25.27
C LEU A 136 19.46 -18.57 26.47
N LEU A 137 18.34 -17.85 26.39
CA LEU A 137 17.82 -17.06 27.51
C LEU A 137 17.58 -17.93 28.75
N ARG A 138 16.95 -19.10 28.58
CA ARG A 138 16.70 -20.05 29.66
C ARG A 138 18.00 -20.60 30.25
N LEU A 139 19.00 -20.90 29.42
CA LEU A 139 20.30 -21.36 29.87
C LEU A 139 21.01 -20.29 30.72
N ARG A 140 20.92 -19.02 30.33
CA ARG A 140 21.44 -17.88 31.10
C ARG A 140 20.76 -17.75 32.46
N HIS A 141 19.43 -17.78 32.51
CA HIS A 141 18.69 -17.76 33.78
C HIS A 141 19.02 -18.95 34.68
N ALA A 142 19.23 -20.12 34.10
CA ALA A 142 19.60 -21.29 34.88
C ALA A 142 21.06 -21.24 35.37
N ALA A 143 21.94 -20.47 34.71
CA ALA A 143 23.28 -20.19 35.20
C ALA A 143 23.25 -19.20 36.36
N THR A 144 22.48 -18.11 36.26
CA THR A 144 22.32 -17.14 37.36
C THR A 144 21.70 -17.79 38.60
N ALA A 145 20.65 -18.60 38.43
CA ALA A 145 20.06 -19.34 39.54
C ALA A 145 21.03 -20.33 40.21
N GLN A 146 21.95 -20.93 39.44
CA GLN A 146 23.00 -21.81 40.00
C GLN A 146 24.06 -21.01 40.78
N ASP A 147 24.37 -19.80 40.33
CA ASP A 147 25.28 -18.89 41.02
C ASP A 147 24.69 -18.49 42.38
N GLU A 148 23.44 -18.00 42.38
CA GLU A 148 22.69 -17.64 43.59
C GLU A 148 22.57 -18.82 44.57
N LEU A 149 22.32 -20.04 44.08
CA LEU A 149 22.30 -21.24 44.93
C LEU A 149 23.68 -21.49 45.57
N SER A 150 24.77 -21.37 44.81
CA SER A 150 26.12 -21.55 45.34
C SER A 150 26.49 -20.48 46.37
N GLU A 151 26.08 -19.23 46.14
CA GLU A 151 26.29 -18.12 47.06
C GLU A 151 25.45 -18.25 48.34
N SER A 152 24.20 -18.73 48.21
CA SER A 152 23.34 -19.00 49.37
C SER A 152 23.92 -20.09 50.28
N LEU A 153 24.47 -21.16 49.68
CA LEU A 153 25.11 -22.27 50.38
C LEU A 153 26.40 -21.81 51.08
N ALA A 154 27.22 -21.00 50.40
CA ALA A 154 28.39 -20.38 51.01
C ALA A 154 28.01 -19.46 52.18
N SER A 155 26.97 -18.65 52.01
CA SER A 155 26.47 -17.73 53.04
C SER A 155 25.92 -18.48 54.25
N SER A 156 25.19 -19.59 54.05
CA SER A 156 24.69 -20.41 55.16
C SER A 156 25.83 -21.08 55.91
N PHE A 157 26.85 -21.57 55.20
CA PHE A 157 28.02 -22.17 55.82
C PHE A 157 28.82 -21.18 56.67
N ILE A 158 29.01 -19.94 56.20
CA ILE A 158 29.66 -18.87 56.97
C ILE A 158 28.86 -18.52 58.23
N ARG A 159 27.52 -18.50 58.14
CA ARG A 159 26.64 -18.23 59.29
C ARG A 159 26.60 -19.37 60.31
N GLN A 160 26.73 -20.61 59.85
CA GLN A 160 26.73 -21.81 60.70
C GLN A 160 28.11 -22.12 61.29
N SER A 161 29.18 -21.64 60.66
CA SER A 161 30.53 -21.72 61.22
C SER A 161 30.62 -20.84 62.46
N PRO A 162 30.67 -21.40 63.68
CA PRO A 162 30.89 -20.61 64.87
C PRO A 162 32.24 -19.90 64.72
N SER A 163 32.25 -18.59 65.00
CA SER A 163 33.44 -17.75 65.02
C SER A 163 34.60 -18.49 65.70
N VAL A 164 35.61 -18.87 64.93
CA VAL A 164 36.88 -19.34 65.47
C VAL A 164 37.56 -18.11 66.08
N SER A 165 37.16 -17.80 67.30
CA SER A 165 37.84 -16.88 68.19
C SER A 165 39.17 -17.52 68.53
N TYR A 166 40.20 -17.18 67.75
CA TYR A 166 41.59 -17.54 68.02
C TYR A 166 42.04 -16.79 69.28
N VAL A 167 41.75 -17.33 70.47
CA VAL A 167 42.43 -16.93 71.71
C VAL A 167 43.15 -18.15 72.25
N GLN A 168 44.45 -18.10 72.03
CA GLN A 168 45.49 -18.97 72.53
C GLN A 168 45.53 -18.96 74.06
N SER A 169 45.24 -20.10 74.68
CA SER A 169 45.80 -20.44 75.99
C SER A 169 46.03 -21.94 76.07
N PHE A 170 47.31 -22.28 76.20
CA PHE A 170 47.88 -23.56 76.60
C PHE A 170 47.09 -24.18 77.75
N GLU A 171 46.68 -25.45 77.64
CA GLU A 171 46.99 -26.52 78.62
C GLU A 171 46.57 -27.90 78.05
N PRO A 172 47.29 -28.99 78.41
CA PRO A 172 47.02 -30.32 77.88
C PRO A 172 46.13 -31.11 78.85
N SER A 173 44.91 -31.45 78.46
CA SER A 173 44.17 -32.55 79.10
C SER A 173 43.17 -33.19 78.16
N SER A 174 43.43 -34.47 77.96
CA SER A 174 42.61 -35.60 77.54
C SER A 174 41.08 -35.46 77.62
N SER A 175 40.43 -36.12 76.65
CA SER A 175 39.00 -36.48 76.58
C SER A 175 38.01 -35.43 76.07
N GLY A 176 37.72 -35.51 74.76
CA GLY A 176 36.59 -34.83 74.10
C GLY A 176 36.41 -35.26 72.64
N ASN A 177 36.53 -36.55 72.35
CA ASN A 177 36.72 -37.11 71.01
C ASN A 177 35.41 -37.34 70.22
N GLY A 178 34.61 -36.28 70.02
CA GLY A 178 33.32 -36.40 69.29
C GLY A 178 32.90 -35.20 68.42
N ASN A 179 33.37 -33.98 68.69
CA ASN A 179 32.90 -32.78 67.99
C ASN A 179 33.79 -32.34 66.80
N SER A 180 35.09 -32.63 66.82
CA SER A 180 36.00 -32.25 65.73
C SER A 180 35.77 -33.06 64.45
N ASP A 181 35.44 -34.35 64.59
CA ASP A 181 35.14 -35.22 63.45
C ASP A 181 33.78 -34.92 62.82
N ALA A 182 32.81 -34.43 63.59
CA ALA A 182 31.51 -34.00 63.10
C ALA A 182 31.63 -32.71 62.27
N MET A 183 32.37 -31.72 62.79
CA MET A 183 32.61 -30.46 62.08
C MET A 183 33.50 -30.65 60.84
N GLY A 184 34.50 -31.55 60.90
CA GLY A 184 35.28 -31.93 59.72
C GLY A 184 34.43 -32.56 58.61
N LYS A 185 33.50 -33.44 58.97
CA LYS A 185 32.55 -34.04 58.01
C LYS A 185 31.59 -33.01 57.40
N GLU A 186 31.13 -32.04 58.18
CA GLU A 186 30.29 -30.94 57.69
C GLU A 186 31.05 -30.03 56.70
N VAL A 187 32.32 -29.74 57.00
CA VAL A 187 33.21 -28.98 56.10
C VAL A 187 33.46 -29.75 54.81
N ASP A 188 33.75 -31.05 54.89
CA ASP A 188 33.99 -31.89 53.71
C ASP A 188 32.73 -32.03 52.84
N GLU A 189 31.57 -32.19 53.45
CA GLU A 189 30.28 -32.24 52.76
C GLU A 189 29.94 -30.89 52.10
N PHE A 190 30.19 -29.77 52.78
CA PHE A 190 30.08 -28.43 52.19
C PHE A 190 31.00 -28.30 50.97
N VAL A 191 32.28 -28.64 51.10
CA VAL A 191 33.27 -28.53 50.02
C VAL A 191 32.84 -29.37 48.82
N LYS A 192 32.29 -30.57 49.06
CA LYS A 192 31.77 -31.44 48.02
C LYS A 192 30.57 -30.81 47.30
N GLN A 193 29.55 -30.39 48.04
CA GLN A 193 28.33 -29.79 47.47
C GLN A 193 28.62 -28.48 46.73
N PHE A 194 29.45 -27.61 47.31
CA PHE A 194 29.85 -26.34 46.70
C PHE A 194 30.64 -26.56 45.41
N LYS A 195 31.57 -27.52 45.38
CA LYS A 195 32.29 -27.89 44.15
C LYS A 195 31.36 -28.42 43.07
N GLU A 196 30.34 -29.20 43.42
CA GLU A 196 29.36 -29.72 42.46
C GLU A 196 28.50 -28.61 41.84
N LEU A 197 28.04 -27.65 42.65
CA LEU A 197 27.30 -26.47 42.17
C LEU A 197 28.17 -25.61 41.24
N ARG A 198 29.40 -25.28 41.65
CA ARG A 198 30.31 -24.46 40.82
C ARG A 198 30.71 -25.16 39.53
N LYS A 199 30.92 -26.47 39.53
CA LYS A 199 31.15 -27.26 38.30
C LYS A 199 29.97 -27.12 37.35
N THR A 200 28.75 -27.20 37.86
CA THR A 200 27.52 -27.07 37.06
C THR A 200 27.33 -25.66 36.52
N TYR A 201 27.59 -24.63 37.34
CA TYR A 201 27.60 -23.23 36.93
C TYR A 201 28.59 -22.98 35.77
N HIS A 202 29.87 -23.31 35.94
CA HIS A 202 30.88 -23.05 34.91
C HIS A 202 30.61 -23.82 33.61
N LYS A 203 30.08 -25.06 33.70
CA LYS A 203 29.60 -25.77 32.51
C LYS A 203 28.51 -25.00 31.78
N ARG A 204 27.49 -24.50 32.49
CA ARG A 204 26.39 -23.71 31.89
C ARG A 204 26.87 -22.39 31.29
N VAL A 205 27.81 -21.70 31.94
CA VAL A 205 28.41 -20.45 31.43
C VAL A 205 29.18 -20.70 30.15
N MET A 206 30.09 -21.68 30.13
CA MET A 206 30.86 -22.02 28.91
C MET A 206 29.94 -22.43 27.76
N TRP A 207 28.88 -23.20 28.04
CA TRP A 207 27.90 -23.58 27.03
C TRP A 207 27.09 -22.37 26.54
N SER A 208 26.69 -21.46 27.44
CA SER A 208 25.99 -20.23 27.07
C SER A 208 26.83 -19.32 26.18
N GLU A 209 28.12 -19.19 26.47
CA GLU A 209 29.04 -18.37 25.67
C GLU A 209 29.30 -18.97 24.29
N ARG A 210 29.56 -20.29 24.24
CA ARG A 210 29.76 -21.01 22.96
C ARG A 210 28.51 -20.97 22.09
N TRP A 211 27.34 -21.10 22.69
CA TRP A 211 26.07 -20.99 21.98
C TRP A 211 25.83 -19.55 21.51
N GLY A 212 26.02 -18.55 22.37
CA GLY A 212 25.91 -17.13 21.98
C GLY A 212 26.87 -16.72 20.86
N ALA A 213 28.05 -17.34 20.77
CA ALA A 213 29.02 -17.13 19.71
C ALA A 213 28.74 -17.93 18.42
N GLY A 214 27.63 -18.67 18.35
CA GLY A 214 27.26 -19.48 17.18
C GLY A 214 28.15 -20.70 16.93
N LYS A 215 28.97 -21.11 17.92
CA LYS A 215 29.91 -22.25 17.82
C LYS A 215 29.28 -23.60 18.21
N VAL A 216 27.96 -23.64 18.35
CA VAL A 216 27.20 -24.84 18.70
C VAL A 216 26.39 -25.24 17.47
N SER A 217 26.81 -26.32 16.80
CA SER A 217 26.00 -27.01 15.80
C SER A 217 25.30 -28.20 16.44
N TRP A 218 24.00 -28.30 16.23
CA TRP A 218 23.25 -29.52 16.53
C TRP A 218 23.43 -30.45 15.34
N ARG A 219 23.68 -31.75 15.58
CA ARG A 219 23.67 -32.75 14.51
C ARG A 219 22.22 -33.12 14.25
N ASP A 220 21.81 -33.07 12.99
CA ASP A 220 20.54 -33.60 12.52
C ASP A 220 20.71 -35.11 12.26
N ASP A 221 20.70 -35.92 13.32
CA ASP A 221 20.59 -37.38 13.21
C ASP A 221 19.11 -37.80 13.37
#